data_AF-A0A848WH07-F1
#
_entry.id   AF-A0A848WH07-F1
#
_cell.length_a   1.000
_cell.length_b   1.000
_cell.length_c   1.000
_cell.angle_alpha   90.00
_cell.angle_beta   90.00
_cell.angle_gamma   90.00
#
_symmetry.space_group_name_H-M   'P 1'
#
loop_
_entity.id
_entity.type
_entity.pdbx_description
1 polymer ?
#
loop_
_entity_poly.entity_id
_entity_poly.type
_entity_poly.pdbx_seq_one_letter_code
_entity_poly.pdbx_strand_id
1 'polypeptide(L)'
;MVFLTRRQATGLLFASTTAALVPAIAAAETEETLAFKLGEALNGRLKRGCNGRFSVPMFHLSGTRKNVVMRASVQMEWPPGIRRRPFRSVGTSQQEAIVAMFQDALVEFGGAWPKCIRV
;
A
#
# COMPACT_ATOMS: atom_id res chain seq x y z
N MET A 1 -49.09 30.45 24.51
CA MET A 1 -48.06 30.11 25.53
C MET A 1 -47.04 29.19 24.89
N VAL A 2 -45.78 29.59 24.92
CA VAL A 2 -44.60 28.91 24.38
C VAL A 2 -44.10 27.90 25.42
N PHE A 3 -43.83 26.66 25.04
CA PHE A 3 -42.95 25.78 25.81
C PHE A 3 -41.92 25.12 24.88
N LEU A 4 -40.70 25.63 25.01
CA LEU A 4 -39.46 25.16 24.43
C LEU A 4 -39.07 23.78 24.98
N THR A 5 -38.81 22.82 24.10
CA THR A 5 -38.08 21.59 24.45
C THR A 5 -36.60 21.90 24.58
N ARG A 6 -36.04 21.71 25.79
CA ARG A 6 -34.60 21.81 26.10
C ARG A 6 -33.93 20.43 26.12
N ARG A 7 -32.61 20.46 25.89
CA ARG A 7 -31.53 19.48 26.16
C ARG A 7 -31.16 18.60 24.96
N GLN A 8 -30.13 18.98 24.20
CA GLN A 8 -28.68 18.92 24.46
C GLN A 8 -28.05 17.60 23.98
N ALA A 9 -27.29 17.75 22.89
CA ALA A 9 -25.93 17.26 22.68
C ALA A 9 -25.52 15.92 23.31
N THR A 10 -25.33 14.89 22.48
CA THR A 10 -24.29 13.86 22.73
C THR A 10 -23.88 13.13 21.44
N GLY A 11 -22.59 13.20 21.10
CA GLY A 11 -21.84 12.34 20.14
C GLY A 11 -21.95 12.76 18.66
N LEU A 12 -20.97 13.35 17.96
CA LEU A 12 -19.50 13.24 17.99
C LEU A 12 -18.99 11.80 17.94
N LEU A 13 -18.36 11.49 16.79
CA LEU A 13 -17.33 10.46 16.54
C LEU A 13 -17.93 9.03 16.44
N PHE A 14 -17.78 8.25 15.38
CA PHE A 14 -16.62 8.05 14.51
C PHE A 14 -17.13 7.70 13.09
N ALA A 15 -16.94 8.59 12.13
CA ALA A 15 -16.88 8.15 10.73
C ALA A 15 -15.58 7.37 10.59
N SER A 16 -15.71 6.04 10.53
CA SER A 16 -14.64 5.08 10.32
C SER A 16 -13.76 5.50 9.12
N THR A 17 -12.62 6.10 9.42
CA THR A 17 -11.63 6.63 8.46
C THR A 17 -10.83 5.54 7.74
N THR A 18 -11.24 4.28 7.79
CA THR A 18 -10.50 3.15 7.20
C THR A 18 -10.95 2.73 5.79
N ALA A 19 -11.94 3.38 5.19
CA ALA A 19 -12.43 3.02 3.85
C ALA A 19 -11.82 3.86 2.70
N ALA A 20 -11.01 4.89 2.99
CA ALA A 20 -10.66 5.91 1.99
C ALA A 20 -9.23 5.84 1.41
N LEU A 21 -8.41 4.86 1.78
CA LEU A 21 -7.01 4.81 1.31
C LEU A 21 -6.77 3.95 0.06
N VAL A 22 -7.79 3.29 -0.49
CA VAL A 22 -7.61 2.31 -1.59
C VAL A 22 -8.16 2.75 -2.97
N PRO A 23 -9.21 3.57 -3.14
CA PRO A 23 -9.73 3.84 -4.49
C PRO A 23 -9.10 5.04 -5.23
N ALA A 24 -8.17 5.81 -4.63
CA ALA A 24 -7.67 7.05 -5.23
C ALA A 24 -6.45 6.91 -6.17
N ILE A 25 -5.91 5.69 -6.37
CA ILE A 25 -4.57 5.46 -6.96
C ILE A 25 -4.62 5.16 -8.48
N ALA A 26 -5.83 5.07 -9.05
CA ALA A 26 -6.02 4.30 -10.29
C ALA A 26 -5.85 5.00 -11.64
N ALA A 27 -6.08 6.32 -11.71
CA ALA A 27 -6.52 6.90 -13.00
C ALA A 27 -5.47 7.74 -13.76
N ALA A 28 -4.34 8.11 -13.14
CA ALA A 28 -3.32 8.93 -13.82
C ALA A 28 -1.91 8.86 -13.20
N GLU A 29 -1.61 7.83 -12.41
CA GLU A 29 -0.35 7.78 -11.67
C GLU A 29 0.78 7.16 -12.48
N THR A 30 1.92 7.84 -12.50
CA THR A 30 3.14 7.34 -13.16
C THR A 30 3.68 6.11 -12.42
N GLU A 31 4.43 5.26 -13.13
CA GLU A 31 5.11 4.11 -12.52
C GLU A 31 6.00 4.52 -11.34
N GLU A 32 6.65 5.68 -11.43
CA GLU A 32 7.45 6.27 -10.34
C GLU A 32 6.60 6.62 -9.11
N THR A 33 5.42 7.21 -9.31
CA THR A 33 4.49 7.54 -8.22
C THR A 33 4.00 6.27 -7.52
N LEU A 34 3.68 5.24 -8.29
CA LEU A 34 3.24 3.95 -7.76
C LEU A 34 4.38 3.24 -7.01
N ALA A 35 5.60 3.29 -7.54
CA ALA A 35 6.80 2.77 -6.88
C ALA A 35 7.06 3.48 -5.53
N PHE A 36 6.93 4.80 -5.50
CA PHE A 36 7.08 5.60 -4.29
C PHE A 36 6.04 5.23 -3.24
N LYS A 37 4.75 5.19 -3.63
CA LYS A 37 3.64 4.82 -2.73
C LYS A 37 3.78 3.42 -2.16
N LEU A 38 4.19 2.45 -3.00
CA LEU A 38 4.46 1.09 -2.53
C LEU A 38 5.62 1.11 -1.52
N GLY A 39 6.71 1.82 -1.80
CA GLY A 39 7.82 2.00 -0.88
C GLY A 39 7.39 2.59 0.47
N GLU A 40 6.59 3.66 0.47
CA GLU A 40 6.06 4.27 1.70
C GLU A 40 5.16 3.31 2.49
N ALA A 41 4.26 2.59 1.81
CA ALA A 41 3.38 1.61 2.46
C ALA A 41 4.18 0.49 3.16
N LEU A 42 5.25 0.02 2.51
CA LEU A 42 6.14 -1.00 3.07
C LEU A 42 6.97 -0.44 4.24
N ASN A 43 7.48 0.78 4.14
CA ASN A 43 8.19 1.45 5.23
C ASN A 43 7.27 1.73 6.44
N GLY A 44 6.01 2.07 6.22
CA GLY A 44 5.01 2.22 7.28
C GLY A 44 4.74 0.93 8.08
N ARG A 45 5.10 -0.23 7.52
CA ARG A 45 5.01 -1.54 8.20
C ARG A 45 6.30 -1.98 8.88
N LEU A 46 7.38 -1.20 8.83
CA LEU A 46 8.58 -1.47 9.60
C LEU A 46 8.30 -1.32 11.10
N LYS A 47 8.80 -2.25 11.91
CA LYS A 47 8.77 -2.11 13.37
C LYS A 47 9.67 -0.94 13.78
N ARG A 48 9.26 -0.20 14.80
CA ARG A 48 10.11 0.85 15.40
C ARG A 48 11.44 0.25 15.88
N GLY A 49 12.55 0.93 15.59
CA GLY A 49 13.90 0.47 15.94
C GLY A 49 14.55 -0.46 14.90
N CYS A 50 13.85 -0.80 13.82
CA CYS A 50 14.43 -1.52 12.70
C CYS A 50 15.10 -0.52 11.74
N ASN A 51 16.43 -0.60 11.59
CA ASN A 51 17.24 0.28 10.72
C ASN A 51 17.15 -0.10 9.23
N GLY A 52 15.99 -0.60 8.80
CA GLY A 52 15.74 -1.02 7.43
C GLY A 52 15.06 0.10 6.63
N ARG A 53 15.26 0.11 5.31
CA ARG A 53 14.48 0.96 4.41
C ARG A 53 14.09 0.19 3.16
N PHE A 54 12.81 0.27 2.80
CA PHE A 54 12.29 -0.25 1.55
C PHE A 54 12.35 0.80 0.45
N SER A 55 12.72 0.37 -0.75
CA SER A 55 12.65 1.12 -1.99
C SER A 55 12.13 0.22 -3.10
N VAL A 56 11.58 0.81 -4.16
CA VAL A 56 11.04 0.04 -5.30
C VAL A 56 11.78 0.50 -6.56
N PRO A 57 13.00 -0.02 -6.82
CA PRO A 57 13.83 0.42 -7.95
C PRO A 57 13.25 0.11 -9.34
N MET A 58 12.27 -0.79 -9.42
CA MET A 58 11.61 -1.14 -10.67
C MET A 58 10.12 -1.32 -10.40
N PHE A 59 9.31 -0.65 -11.19
CA PHE A 59 7.87 -0.79 -11.20
C PHE A 59 7.43 -0.63 -12.64
N HIS A 60 6.85 -1.67 -13.21
CA HIS A 60 6.52 -1.69 -14.62
C HIS A 60 5.15 -2.30 -14.87
N LEU A 61 4.36 -1.62 -15.68
CA LEU A 61 3.09 -2.09 -16.20
C LEU A 61 3.24 -2.54 -17.65
N SER A 62 2.79 -3.76 -17.92
CA SER A 62 2.82 -4.37 -19.26
C SER A 62 1.52 -5.10 -19.55
N GLY A 63 1.24 -5.39 -20.82
CA GLY A 63 0.10 -6.19 -21.24
C GLY A 63 -0.96 -5.42 -22.03
N THR A 64 -2.13 -6.02 -22.18
CA THR A 64 -3.25 -5.45 -22.96
C THR A 64 -4.40 -5.08 -22.03
N ARG A 65 -5.40 -4.34 -22.53
CA ARG A 65 -6.58 -3.92 -21.73
C ARG A 65 -7.34 -5.08 -21.07
N LYS A 66 -7.17 -6.32 -21.53
CA LYS A 66 -7.82 -7.53 -21.00
C LYS A 66 -6.91 -8.38 -20.10
N ASN A 67 -5.61 -8.12 -20.14
CA ASN A 67 -4.59 -8.86 -19.39
C ASN A 67 -3.47 -7.88 -19.03
N VAL A 68 -3.60 -7.25 -17.87
CA VAL A 68 -2.59 -6.33 -17.35
C VAL A 68 -1.70 -7.09 -16.40
N VAL A 69 -0.39 -7.04 -16.67
CA VAL A 69 0.64 -7.67 -15.86
C VAL A 69 1.50 -6.57 -15.27
N MET A 70 1.57 -6.55 -13.95
CA MET A 70 2.45 -5.64 -13.24
C MET A 70 3.63 -6.40 -12.67
N ARG A 71 4.78 -5.73 -12.69
CA ARG A 71 6.04 -6.22 -12.15
C ARG A 71 6.61 -5.15 -11.26
N ALA A 72 6.98 -5.51 -10.05
CA ALA A 72 7.72 -4.64 -9.16
C ALA A 72 8.96 -5.38 -8.66
N SER A 73 10.05 -4.66 -8.41
CA SER A 73 11.14 -5.17 -7.60
C SER A 73 11.19 -4.32 -6.35
N VAL A 74 10.93 -4.94 -5.20
CA VAL A 74 11.12 -4.29 -3.92
C VAL A 74 12.53 -4.60 -3.43
N GLN A 75 13.21 -3.57 -2.97
CA GLN A 75 14.51 -3.63 -2.36
C GLN A 75 14.37 -3.25 -0.88
N MET A 76 15.02 -4.01 0.00
CA MET A 76 15.23 -3.66 1.40
C MET A 76 16.72 -3.44 1.63
N GLU A 77 17.07 -2.23 2.02
CA GLU A 77 18.36 -1.92 2.63
C GLU A 77 18.28 -2.30 4.10
N TRP A 78 19.04 -3.32 4.52
CA TRP A 78 19.06 -3.84 5.89
C TRP A 78 20.48 -4.26 6.28
N PRO A 79 21.12 -3.66 7.29
CA PRO A 79 22.49 -4.01 7.66
C PRO A 79 22.68 -5.52 7.89
N PRO A 80 23.69 -6.17 7.28
CA PRO A 80 24.82 -5.58 6.54
C PRO A 80 24.65 -5.51 5.00
N GLY A 81 23.45 -5.64 4.43
CA GLY A 81 23.31 -5.75 2.99
C GLY A 81 22.00 -5.23 2.38
N ILE A 82 21.82 -5.59 1.11
CA ILE A 82 20.64 -5.23 0.33
C ILE A 82 19.96 -6.53 -0.09
N ARG A 83 18.67 -6.64 0.15
CA ARG A 83 17.84 -7.76 -0.33
C ARG A 83 16.87 -7.23 -1.37
N ARG A 84 16.73 -7.93 -2.49
CA ARG A 84 15.76 -7.59 -3.55
C ARG A 84 14.84 -8.77 -3.78
N ARG A 85 13.56 -8.48 -4.01
CA ARG A 85 12.57 -9.49 -4.37
C ARG A 85 11.66 -8.97 -5.48
N PRO A 86 11.52 -9.71 -6.58
CA PRO A 86 10.55 -9.40 -7.61
C PRO A 86 9.14 -9.83 -7.17
N PHE A 87 8.16 -9.04 -7.56
CA PHE A 87 6.74 -9.31 -7.42
C PHE A 87 6.09 -9.23 -8.79
N ARG A 88 5.07 -10.06 -8.98
CA ARG A 88 4.30 -10.10 -10.21
C ARG A 88 2.84 -10.29 -9.85
N SER A 89 2.00 -9.36 -10.29
CA SER A 89 0.55 -9.48 -10.21
C SER A 89 -0.07 -9.44 -11.61
N VAL A 90 -1.25 -10.03 -11.74
CA VAL A 90 -2.02 -10.04 -12.97
C VAL A 90 -3.44 -9.60 -12.64
N GLY A 91 -4.00 -8.73 -13.48
CA GLY A 91 -5.38 -8.26 -13.34
C GLY A 91 -6.06 -8.11 -14.69
N THR A 92 -7.39 -8.07 -14.66
CA THR A 92 -8.23 -7.79 -15.84
C THR A 92 -8.29 -6.30 -16.17
N SER A 93 -7.81 -5.45 -15.24
CA SER A 93 -7.63 -4.00 -15.41
C SER A 93 -6.34 -3.53 -14.76
N GLN A 94 -5.88 -2.32 -15.12
CA GLN A 94 -4.71 -1.68 -14.47
C GLN A 94 -4.94 -1.52 -12.97
N GLN A 95 -6.11 -1.05 -12.56
CA GLN A 95 -6.38 -0.84 -11.14
C GLN A 95 -6.37 -2.15 -10.35
N GLU A 96 -6.95 -3.20 -10.89
CA GLU A 96 -6.93 -4.52 -10.26
C GLU A 96 -5.50 -5.05 -10.15
N ALA A 97 -4.67 -4.90 -11.18
CA ALA A 97 -3.27 -5.32 -11.14
C ALA A 97 -2.45 -4.51 -10.11
N ILE A 98 -2.71 -3.20 -9.97
CA ILE A 98 -2.09 -2.33 -8.95
C ILE A 98 -2.49 -2.81 -7.56
N VAL A 99 -3.80 -2.98 -7.31
CA VAL A 99 -4.30 -3.40 -6.00
C VAL A 99 -3.75 -4.78 -5.63
N ALA A 100 -3.75 -5.72 -6.57
CA ALA A 100 -3.17 -7.04 -6.38
C ALA A 100 -1.66 -6.95 -6.07
N MET A 101 -0.90 -6.11 -6.78
CA MET A 101 0.53 -5.90 -6.51
C MET A 101 0.78 -5.40 -5.10
N PHE A 102 0.01 -4.40 -4.65
CA PHE A 102 0.14 -3.85 -3.31
C PHE A 102 -0.23 -4.90 -2.25
N GLN A 103 -1.29 -5.66 -2.47
CA GLN A 103 -1.69 -6.73 -1.57
C GLN A 103 -0.63 -7.83 -1.51
N ASP A 104 -0.15 -8.34 -2.64
CA ASP A 104 0.87 -9.38 -2.70
C ASP A 104 2.16 -8.91 -2.01
N ALA A 105 2.62 -7.70 -2.31
CA ALA A 105 3.82 -7.13 -1.70
C ALA A 105 3.68 -6.94 -0.18
N LEU A 106 2.48 -6.60 0.32
CA LEU A 106 2.21 -6.38 1.74
C LEU A 106 1.88 -7.68 2.51
N VAL A 107 1.28 -8.68 1.87
CA VAL A 107 0.93 -9.99 2.47
C VAL A 107 2.15 -10.90 2.49
N GLU A 108 2.91 -10.98 1.40
CA GLU A 108 4.18 -11.73 1.38
C GLU A 108 5.26 -11.07 2.25
N PHE A 109 5.02 -9.83 2.68
CA PHE A 109 5.95 -9.00 3.44
C PHE A 109 6.47 -9.69 4.73
N GLY A 110 5.62 -10.41 5.45
CA GLY A 110 6.00 -11.07 6.71
C GLY A 110 6.86 -12.32 6.56
N GLY A 111 6.67 -13.07 5.47
CA GLY A 111 7.37 -14.35 5.24
C GLY A 111 8.64 -14.22 4.39
N ALA A 112 8.70 -13.19 3.53
CA ALA A 112 9.78 -12.99 2.58
C ALA A 112 11.00 -12.23 3.13
N TRP A 113 10.83 -11.55 4.26
CA TRP A 113 11.77 -10.55 4.75
C TRP A 113 12.06 -10.74 6.26
N PRO A 114 13.09 -10.09 6.83
CA PRO A 114 13.45 -10.26 8.24
C PRO A 114 12.28 -9.95 9.19
N LYS A 115 12.31 -10.53 10.40
CA LYS A 115 11.30 -10.36 11.50
C LYS A 115 11.04 -8.90 11.94
N CYS A 116 11.71 -7.94 11.33
CA CYS A 116 11.59 -6.51 11.56
C CYS A 116 10.38 -5.85 10.90
N ILE A 117 9.58 -6.64 10.21
CA ILE A 117 8.33 -6.22 9.62
C ILE A 117 7.16 -6.56 10.55
N ARG A 118 6.22 -5.63 10.67
CA ARG A 118 4.96 -5.81 11.39
C ARG A 118 3.95 -6.44 10.42
N VAL A 119 3.62 -7.71 10.67
CA VAL A 119 2.54 -8.46 9.99
C VAL A 119 1.20 -7.94 10.50
#